data_AF-A0A3A4VN30-F1
#
_entry.id   AF-A0A3A4VN30-F1
#
_cell.length_a   1.000
_cell.length_b   1.000
_cell.length_c   1.000
_cell.angle_alpha   90.00
_cell.angle_beta   90.00
_cell.angle_gamma   90.00
#
_symmetry.space_group_name_H-M   'P 1'
#
loop_
_entity.id
_entity.type
_entity.pdbx_description
1 polymer ?
#
loop_
_entity_poly.entity_id
_entity_poly.type
_entity_poly.pdbx_seq_one_letter_code
_entity_poly.pdbx_strand_id
1 'polypeptide(L)'
;MPKTPTMKITELTKEQQDLVPVYRDKWMQIGLSCEPANRGLAEKWCREAYIAGGKQPPKQIIWADSPLSGGIIYTLMRDQKFKASVRASVRDSVWASVRDSVWDSVGDSVGDSVWASVGDSVGDSVWDSVWASVRASVRDSVWASVRASVWDSVWASVGDSVGDSVGDSVGDSGY
;
A
#
# COMPACT_ATOMS: atom_id res chain seq x y z
N MET A 1 -44.17 -17.31 -17.96
CA MET A 1 -44.76 -18.61 -17.58
C MET A 1 -46.27 -18.49 -17.65
N PRO A 2 -46.98 -19.39 -18.34
CA PRO A 2 -48.43 -19.34 -18.41
C PRO A 2 -49.01 -19.63 -17.02
N LYS A 3 -49.93 -18.77 -16.54
CA LYS A 3 -50.66 -18.99 -15.30
C LYS A 3 -51.58 -20.19 -15.48
N THR A 4 -51.26 -21.31 -14.85
CA THR A 4 -52.19 -22.42 -14.69
C THR A 4 -53.45 -21.87 -14.00
N PRO A 5 -54.66 -22.10 -14.53
CA PRO A 5 -55.87 -21.59 -13.90
C PRO A 5 -56.04 -22.30 -12.56
N THR A 6 -55.85 -21.57 -11.46
CA THR A 6 -56.12 -22.08 -10.12
C THR A 6 -57.63 -22.20 -9.97
N MET A 7 -58.17 -23.39 -10.25
CA MET A 7 -59.56 -23.71 -9.96
C MET A 7 -59.78 -23.46 -8.47
N LYS A 8 -60.61 -22.47 -8.15
CA LYS A 8 -61.08 -22.28 -6.77
C LYS A 8 -61.91 -23.50 -6.41
N ILE A 9 -61.46 -24.25 -5.41
CA ILE A 9 -62.24 -25.33 -4.82
C ILE A 9 -63.26 -24.67 -3.90
N THR A 10 -64.54 -24.80 -4.20
CA THR A 10 -65.64 -24.26 -3.38
C THR A 10 -66.10 -25.23 -2.30
N GLU A 11 -65.89 -26.54 -2.51
CA GLU A 11 -66.25 -27.60 -1.57
C GLU A 11 -65.15 -28.67 -1.51
N LEU A 12 -64.85 -29.13 -0.30
CA LEU A 12 -63.89 -30.21 -0.08
C LEU A 12 -64.56 -31.57 -0.33
N THR A 13 -63.89 -32.45 -1.05
CA THR A 13 -64.28 -33.86 -1.15
C THR A 13 -64.20 -34.54 0.21
N LYS A 14 -64.94 -35.63 0.42
CA LYS A 14 -64.97 -36.35 1.70
C LYS A 14 -63.57 -36.83 2.13
N GLU A 15 -62.78 -37.31 1.18
CA GLU A 15 -61.37 -37.68 1.39
C GLU A 15 -60.52 -36.48 1.83
N GLN A 16 -60.73 -35.29 1.24
CA GLN A 16 -60.03 -34.08 1.66
C GLN A 16 -60.47 -33.59 3.04
N GLN A 17 -61.77 -33.71 3.37
CA GLN A 17 -62.30 -33.37 4.69
C GLN A 17 -61.69 -34.26 5.78
N ASP A 18 -61.56 -35.56 5.52
CA ASP A 18 -60.94 -36.52 6.44
C ASP A 18 -59.44 -36.25 6.67
N LEU A 19 -58.77 -35.59 5.71
CA LEU A 19 -57.38 -35.14 5.85
C LEU A 19 -57.21 -33.82 6.59
N VAL A 20 -58.27 -33.02 6.76
CA VAL A 20 -58.19 -31.71 7.44
C VAL A 20 -57.63 -31.83 8.87
N PRO A 21 -58.07 -32.78 9.73
CA PRO A 21 -57.50 -32.96 11.06
C PRO A 21 -56.01 -33.29 11.02
N VAL A 22 -55.58 -34.14 10.08
CA VAL A 22 -54.18 -34.54 9.92
C VAL A 22 -53.30 -33.34 9.59
N TYR A 23 -53.72 -32.50 8.65
CA TYR A 23 -52.99 -31.29 8.30
C TYR A 23 -53.04 -30.25 9.41
N ARG A 24 -54.19 -30.07 10.08
CA ARG A 24 -54.33 -29.18 11.23
C ARG A 24 -53.31 -29.57 12.31
N ASP A 25 -53.26 -30.83 12.70
CA ASP A 25 -52.41 -31.31 13.77
C ASP A 25 -50.92 -31.21 13.38
N LYS A 26 -50.58 -31.52 12.13
CA LYS A 26 -49.24 -31.30 11.58
C LYS A 26 -48.81 -29.84 11.66
N TRP A 27 -49.63 -28.90 11.20
CA TRP A 27 -49.27 -27.48 11.22
C TRP A 27 -49.26 -26.91 12.63
N MET A 28 -50.14 -27.40 13.52
CA MET A 28 -50.15 -27.04 14.93
C MET A 28 -48.87 -27.50 15.63
N GLN A 29 -48.42 -28.73 15.36
CA GLN A 29 -47.15 -29.24 15.88
C GLN A 29 -45.96 -28.41 15.39
N ILE A 30 -45.94 -28.03 14.11
CA ILE A 30 -44.89 -27.15 13.56
C ILE A 30 -44.93 -25.77 14.22
N GLY A 31 -46.11 -25.18 14.39
CA GLY A 31 -46.27 -23.83 14.96
C GLY A 31 -45.96 -23.74 16.45
N LEU A 32 -46.11 -24.85 17.18
CA LEU A 32 -45.77 -24.96 18.61
C LEU A 32 -44.35 -25.46 18.85
N SER A 33 -43.59 -25.80 17.80
CA SER A 33 -42.21 -26.25 17.92
C SER A 33 -41.29 -25.12 18.38
N CYS A 34 -40.46 -25.41 19.38
CA CYS A 34 -39.38 -24.54 19.87
C CYS A 34 -38.01 -24.96 19.34
N GLU A 35 -37.95 -25.88 18.37
CA GLU A 35 -36.68 -26.28 17.76
C GLU A 35 -36.03 -25.12 17.00
N PRO A 36 -34.69 -25.07 16.91
CA PRO A 36 -34.01 -24.04 16.14
C PRO A 36 -34.52 -23.97 14.70
N ALA A 37 -34.90 -22.76 14.27
CA ALA A 37 -35.40 -22.55 12.92
C ALA A 37 -34.33 -22.86 11.87
N ASN A 38 -34.71 -23.61 10.84
CA ASN A 38 -33.87 -23.80 9.66
C ASN A 38 -33.85 -22.50 8.83
N ARG A 39 -32.85 -21.66 9.07
CA ARG A 39 -32.72 -20.34 8.43
C ARG A 39 -32.70 -20.43 6.90
N GLY A 40 -32.00 -21.41 6.32
CA GLY A 40 -31.89 -21.57 4.87
C GLY A 40 -33.23 -21.87 4.20
N LEU A 41 -34.00 -22.81 4.75
CA LEU A 41 -35.35 -23.11 4.26
C LEU A 41 -36.30 -21.94 4.46
N ALA A 42 -36.28 -21.30 5.64
CA ALA A 42 -37.14 -20.16 5.93
C ALA A 42 -36.87 -19.00 4.96
N GLU A 43 -35.61 -18.68 4.69
CA GLU A 43 -35.26 -17.63 3.73
C GLU A 43 -35.68 -17.97 2.30
N LYS A 44 -35.53 -19.23 1.87
CA LYS A 44 -36.01 -19.68 0.55
C LYS A 44 -37.52 -19.45 0.44
N TRP A 45 -38.29 -19.94 1.39
CA TRP A 45 -39.75 -19.80 1.37
C TRP A 45 -40.22 -18.34 1.52
N CYS A 46 -39.51 -17.51 2.29
CA CYS A 46 -39.76 -16.08 2.33
C CYS A 46 -39.59 -15.43 0.95
N ARG A 47 -38.52 -15.76 0.22
CA ARG A 47 -38.30 -15.23 -1.14
C ARG A 47 -39.38 -15.72 -2.11
N GLU A 48 -39.72 -17.00 -2.07
CA GLU A 48 -40.80 -17.58 -2.89
C GLU A 48 -42.16 -16.93 -2.59
N ALA A 49 -42.48 -16.65 -1.33
CA ALA A 49 -43.71 -15.97 -0.95
C ALA A 49 -43.82 -14.56 -1.55
N TYR A 50 -42.71 -13.82 -1.60
CA TYR A 50 -42.66 -12.51 -2.27
C TYR A 50 -42.87 -12.63 -3.78
N ILE A 51 -42.22 -13.62 -4.42
CA ILE A 51 -42.37 -13.89 -5.85
C ILE A 51 -43.81 -14.28 -6.18
N ALA A 52 -44.42 -15.16 -5.39
CA ALA A 52 -45.82 -15.57 -5.53
C ALA A 52 -46.77 -14.37 -5.36
N GLY A 53 -46.42 -13.43 -4.49
CA GLY A 53 -47.13 -12.15 -4.33
C GLY A 53 -46.84 -11.10 -5.42
N GLY A 54 -46.06 -11.44 -6.45
CA GLY A 54 -45.68 -10.52 -7.53
C GLY A 54 -44.74 -9.39 -7.10
N LYS A 55 -44.07 -9.53 -5.96
CA LYS A 55 -43.10 -8.56 -5.41
C LYS A 55 -41.68 -9.04 -5.68
N GLN A 56 -40.73 -8.09 -5.71
CA GLN A 56 -39.32 -8.45 -5.76
C GLN A 56 -38.90 -9.14 -4.46
N PRO A 57 -38.15 -10.25 -4.54
CA PRO A 57 -37.68 -10.95 -3.36
C PRO A 57 -36.69 -10.07 -2.55
N PRO A 58 -36.68 -10.18 -1.22
CA PRO A 58 -35.76 -9.42 -0.38
C PRO A 58 -34.31 -9.80 -0.67
N LYS A 59 -33.46 -8.79 -0.88
CA LYS A 59 -32.02 -8.95 -1.13
C LYS A 59 -31.26 -9.38 0.13
N GLN A 60 -31.69 -8.89 1.29
CA GLN A 60 -31.11 -9.21 2.58
C GLN A 60 -32.22 -9.60 3.55
N ILE A 61 -31.98 -10.67 4.31
CA ILE A 61 -32.83 -11.12 5.40
C ILE A 61 -31.96 -11.08 6.65
N ILE A 62 -32.40 -10.35 7.66
CA ILE A 62 -31.67 -10.19 8.91
C ILE A 62 -32.44 -10.92 10.00
N TRP A 63 -31.77 -11.89 10.62
CA TRP A 63 -32.31 -12.62 11.75
C TRP A 63 -32.02 -11.85 13.03
N ALA A 64 -33.06 -11.68 13.84
CA ALA A 64 -32.97 -11.09 15.15
C ALA A 64 -33.25 -12.18 16.19
N ASP A 65 -32.38 -12.33 17.18
CA ASP A 65 -32.51 -13.38 18.21
C ASP A 65 -33.59 -13.03 19.25
N SER A 66 -34.01 -11.76 19.30
CA SER A 66 -35.10 -11.29 20.16
C SER A 66 -35.89 -10.13 19.53
N PRO A 67 -37.14 -9.88 19.95
CA PRO A 67 -37.92 -8.73 19.49
C PRO A 67 -37.20 -7.39 19.75
N LEU A 68 -36.49 -7.27 20.87
CA LEU A 68 -35.68 -6.09 21.19
C LEU A 68 -34.55 -5.89 20.17
N SER A 69 -33.80 -6.94 19.87
CA SER A 69 -32.73 -6.88 18.86
C SER A 69 -33.27 -6.50 17.47
N GLY A 70 -34.44 -7.02 17.10
CA GLY A 70 -35.13 -6.65 15.86
C GLY A 70 -35.52 -5.17 15.83
N GLY A 71 -36.01 -4.64 16.96
CA GLY A 71 -36.32 -3.22 17.12
C GLY A 71 -35.09 -2.33 16.96
N ILE A 72 -33.97 -2.69 17.58
CA ILE A 72 -32.69 -1.96 17.46
C ILE A 72 -32.17 -2.01 16.02
N ILE A 73 -32.18 -3.18 15.38
CA ILE A 73 -31.75 -3.32 13.98
C ILE A 73 -32.60 -2.41 13.09
N TYR A 74 -33.92 -2.39 13.29
CA TYR A 74 -34.83 -1.55 12.52
C TYR A 74 -34.54 -0.06 12.68
N THR A 75 -34.31 0.42 13.91
CA THR A 75 -34.01 1.83 14.18
C THR A 75 -32.66 2.22 13.56
N LEU A 76 -31.61 1.41 13.73
CA LEU A 76 -30.30 1.64 13.12
C LEU A 76 -30.36 1.65 11.59
N MET A 77 -31.17 0.77 10.99
CA MET A 77 -31.35 0.74 9.54
C MET A 77 -32.10 1.94 8.98
N ARG A 78 -33.00 2.55 9.77
CA ARG A 78 -33.71 3.78 9.35
C ARG A 78 -32.95 5.06 9.65
N ASP A 79 -32.09 5.05 10.65
CA ASP A 79 -31.33 6.23 11.04
C ASP A 79 -30.26 6.59 9.99
N GLN A 80 -30.57 7.63 9.23
CA GLN A 80 -29.66 8.17 8.22
C GLN A 80 -28.42 8.82 8.85
N LYS A 81 -28.55 9.41 10.05
CA LYS A 81 -27.41 10.01 10.74
C LYS A 81 -26.44 8.92 11.18
N PHE A 82 -26.94 7.83 11.74
CA PHE A 82 -26.12 6.67 12.09
C PHE A 82 -25.37 6.12 10.87
N LYS A 83 -26.07 5.91 9.74
CA LYS A 83 -25.44 5.45 8.48
C LYS A 83 -24.35 6.40 7.98
N ALA A 84 -24.62 7.69 7.99
CA ALA A 84 -23.66 8.71 7.56
C ALA A 84 -22.43 8.74 8.49
N SER A 85 -22.65 8.65 9.80
CA SER A 85 -21.60 8.65 10.81
C SER A 85 -20.68 7.44 10.67
N VAL A 86 -21.23 6.23 10.54
CA VAL A 86 -20.42 5.01 10.32
C VAL A 86 -19.62 5.12 9.02
N ARG A 87 -20.25 5.59 7.94
CA ARG A 87 -19.56 5.76 6.66
C ARG A 87 -18.41 6.78 6.74
N ALA A 88 -18.64 7.91 7.40
CA ALA A 88 -17.62 8.93 7.60
C ALA A 88 -16.47 8.39 8.46
N SER A 89 -16.79 7.78 9.60
CA SER A 89 -15.78 7.22 10.52
C SER A 89 -14.92 6.15 9.85
N VAL A 90 -15.52 5.22 9.11
CA VAL A 90 -14.77 4.21 8.35
C VAL A 90 -13.91 4.86 7.28
N ARG A 91 -14.45 5.80 6.50
CA ARG A 91 -13.70 6.48 5.46
C ARG A 91 -12.49 7.21 6.03
N ASP A 92 -12.71 7.99 7.08
CA ASP A 92 -11.67 8.86 7.65
C ASP A 92 -10.60 8.00 8.35
N SER A 93 -10.99 6.92 9.04
CA SER A 93 -10.04 5.99 9.68
C SER A 93 -9.20 5.24 8.65
N VAL A 94 -9.83 4.72 7.58
CA VAL A 94 -9.11 4.02 6.51
C VAL A 94 -8.22 4.99 5.75
N TRP A 95 -8.71 6.20 5.44
CA TRP A 95 -7.92 7.20 4.73
C TRP A 95 -6.70 7.65 5.53
N ALA A 96 -6.85 7.92 6.83
CA ALA A 96 -5.74 8.26 7.70
C ALA A 96 -4.72 7.11 7.77
N SER A 97 -5.19 5.90 8.07
CA SER A 97 -4.30 4.74 8.20
C SER A 97 -3.53 4.43 6.91
N VAL A 98 -4.20 4.47 5.75
CA VAL A 98 -3.55 4.26 4.46
C VAL A 98 -2.59 5.38 4.13
N ARG A 99 -2.98 6.63 4.35
CA ARG A 99 -2.13 7.79 4.09
C ARG A 99 -0.87 7.74 4.93
N ASP A 100 -0.99 7.51 6.23
CA ASP A 100 0.16 7.49 7.13
C ASP A 100 1.07 6.31 6.79
N SER A 101 0.51 5.11 6.59
CA SER A 101 1.30 3.93 6.23
C SER A 101 2.05 4.11 4.90
N VAL A 102 1.41 4.68 3.89
CA VAL A 102 2.02 4.91 2.58
C VAL A 102 3.04 6.05 2.64
N TRP A 103 2.71 7.15 3.32
CA TRP A 103 3.60 8.29 3.44
C TRP A 103 4.88 7.92 4.19
N ASP A 104 4.77 7.23 5.32
CA ASP A 104 5.92 6.82 6.11
C ASP A 104 6.73 5.76 5.33
N SER A 105 6.08 4.70 4.84
CA SER A 105 6.80 3.62 4.15
C SER A 105 7.48 4.09 2.87
N VAL A 106 6.80 4.90 2.04
CA VAL A 106 7.34 5.37 0.77
C VAL A 106 8.30 6.54 1.01
N GLY A 107 7.95 7.47 1.90
CA GLY A 107 8.77 8.62 2.25
C GLY A 107 10.12 8.19 2.81
N ASP A 108 10.12 7.29 3.79
CA ASP A 108 11.35 6.79 4.39
C ASP A 108 12.14 5.92 3.39
N SER A 109 11.49 4.96 2.72
CA SER A 109 12.20 4.07 1.79
C SER A 109 12.79 4.83 0.60
N VAL A 110 12.04 5.76 0.00
CA VAL A 110 12.53 6.54 -1.15
C VAL A 110 13.53 7.59 -0.68
N GLY A 111 13.27 8.27 0.43
CA GLY A 111 14.18 9.24 1.03
C GLY A 111 15.54 8.61 1.32
N ASP A 112 15.56 7.50 2.05
CA ASP A 112 16.78 6.78 2.41
C ASP A 112 17.49 6.23 1.18
N SER A 113 16.75 5.65 0.22
CA SER A 113 17.35 5.10 -1.00
C SER A 113 17.99 6.17 -1.88
N VAL A 114 17.33 7.32 -2.03
CA VAL A 114 17.83 8.46 -2.80
C VAL A 114 19.02 9.08 -2.08
N TRP A 115 18.94 9.26 -0.75
CA TRP A 115 20.02 9.87 0.02
C TRP A 115 21.28 9.00 0.00
N ALA A 116 21.14 7.69 0.20
CA ALA A 116 22.26 6.76 0.09
C ALA A 116 22.82 6.73 -1.34
N SER A 117 21.96 6.51 -2.35
CA SER A 117 22.44 6.33 -3.73
C SER A 117 23.08 7.60 -4.30
N VAL A 118 22.44 8.74 -4.11
CA VAL A 118 22.90 10.02 -4.67
C VAL A 118 23.97 10.64 -3.79
N GLY A 119 23.79 10.63 -2.47
CA GLY A 119 24.75 11.18 -1.52
C GLY A 119 26.09 10.47 -1.59
N ASP A 120 26.09 9.15 -1.55
CA ASP A 120 27.34 8.37 -1.61
C ASP A 120 27.97 8.48 -3.00
N SER A 121 27.20 8.27 -4.08
CA SER A 121 27.76 8.30 -5.43
C SER A 121 28.32 9.68 -5.80
N VAL A 122 27.61 10.76 -5.47
CA VAL A 122 28.08 12.12 -5.78
C VAL A 122 29.21 12.53 -4.84
N GLY A 123 29.09 12.22 -3.54
CA GLY A 123 30.12 12.50 -2.55
C GLY A 123 31.45 11.84 -2.93
N ASP A 124 31.43 10.54 -3.18
CA ASP A 124 32.62 9.76 -3.54
C ASP A 124 33.20 10.21 -4.88
N SER A 125 32.34 10.37 -5.92
CA SER A 125 32.82 10.75 -7.25
C SER A 125 33.45 12.15 -7.28
N VAL A 126 32.83 13.11 -6.57
CA VAL A 126 33.36 14.48 -6.49
C VAL A 126 34.61 14.52 -5.63
N TRP A 127 34.62 13.84 -4.48
CA TRP A 127 35.79 13.77 -3.62
C TRP A 127 36.98 13.16 -4.35
N ASP A 128 36.80 12.00 -4.99
CA ASP A 128 37.87 11.31 -5.70
C ASP A 128 38.36 12.13 -6.91
N SER A 129 37.45 12.70 -7.69
CA SER A 129 37.83 13.49 -8.88
C SER A 129 38.58 14.78 -8.50
N VAL A 130 38.10 15.49 -7.48
CA VAL A 130 38.73 16.73 -7.01
C VAL A 130 40.06 16.41 -6.34
N TRP A 131 40.10 15.40 -5.47
CA TRP A 131 41.33 14.99 -4.79
C TRP A 131 42.40 14.54 -5.79
N ALA A 132 42.04 13.71 -6.77
CA ALA A 132 42.97 13.26 -7.80
C ALA A 132 43.48 14.42 -8.66
N SER A 133 42.58 15.30 -9.11
CA SER A 133 42.94 16.45 -9.95
C SER A 133 43.84 17.44 -9.22
N VAL A 134 43.50 17.79 -7.97
CA VAL A 134 44.29 18.72 -7.16
C VAL A 134 45.65 18.11 -6.84
N ARG A 135 45.69 16.84 -6.43
CA ARG A 135 46.95 16.17 -6.09
C ARG A 135 47.87 16.05 -7.30
N ALA A 136 47.34 15.70 -8.47
CA ALA A 136 48.12 15.65 -9.71
C ALA A 136 48.63 17.05 -10.09
N SER A 137 47.75 18.05 -10.11
CA SER A 137 48.11 19.41 -10.50
C SER A 137 49.17 20.03 -9.59
N VAL A 138 49.01 19.86 -8.27
CA VAL A 138 49.96 20.37 -7.28
C VAL A 138 51.28 19.62 -7.39
N ARG A 139 51.25 18.28 -7.47
CA ARG A 139 52.49 17.49 -7.59
C ARG A 139 53.26 17.87 -8.85
N ASP A 140 52.59 17.93 -10.00
CA ASP A 140 53.25 18.15 -11.28
C ASP A 140 53.75 19.60 -11.40
N SER A 141 52.96 20.57 -10.92
CA SER A 141 53.39 21.98 -10.90
C SER A 141 54.57 22.21 -9.95
N VAL A 142 54.48 21.71 -8.71
CA VAL A 142 55.56 21.89 -7.72
C VAL A 142 56.81 21.13 -8.16
N TRP A 143 56.67 19.91 -8.68
CA TRP A 143 57.80 19.12 -9.16
C TRP A 143 58.49 19.79 -10.36
N ALA A 144 57.71 20.28 -11.34
CA ALA A 144 58.26 20.99 -12.48
C ALA A 144 58.97 22.28 -12.08
N SER A 145 58.34 23.10 -11.22
CA SER A 145 58.93 24.35 -10.75
C SER A 145 60.20 24.11 -9.93
N VAL A 146 60.17 23.20 -8.96
CA VAL A 146 61.36 22.90 -8.13
C VAL A 146 62.46 22.30 -8.98
N ARG A 147 62.14 21.36 -9.88
CA ARG A 147 63.15 20.76 -10.75
C ARG A 147 63.79 21.79 -11.67
N ALA A 148 63.00 22.64 -12.33
CA ALA A 148 63.54 23.69 -13.19
C ALA A 148 64.39 24.68 -12.39
N SER A 149 63.85 25.25 -11.30
CA SER A 149 64.57 26.24 -10.50
C SER A 149 65.83 25.69 -9.87
N VAL A 150 65.81 24.47 -9.31
CA VAL A 150 66.99 23.86 -8.69
C VAL A 150 68.01 23.44 -9.76
N TRP A 151 67.55 22.81 -10.85
CA TRP A 151 68.45 22.40 -11.93
C TRP A 151 69.14 23.59 -12.58
N ASP A 152 68.39 24.63 -12.93
CA ASP A 152 68.94 25.83 -13.56
C ASP A 152 69.87 26.58 -12.60
N SER A 153 69.49 26.71 -11.33
CA SER A 153 70.33 27.41 -10.34
C SER A 153 71.62 26.65 -10.04
N VAL A 154 71.55 25.32 -9.90
CA VAL A 154 72.74 24.48 -9.62
C VAL A 154 73.61 24.39 -10.87
N TRP A 155 73.03 24.22 -12.05
CA TRP A 155 73.79 24.16 -13.29
C TRP A 155 74.51 25.46 -13.59
N ALA A 156 73.83 26.61 -13.47
CA ALA A 156 74.47 27.91 -13.63
C ALA A 156 75.56 28.11 -12.56
N SER A 157 75.22 27.94 -11.28
CA SER A 157 76.19 28.24 -10.20
C SER A 157 77.40 27.32 -10.21
N VAL A 158 77.21 26.01 -10.39
CA VAL A 158 78.29 25.03 -10.35
C VAL A 158 78.99 24.92 -11.70
N GLY A 159 78.23 24.94 -12.79
CA GLY A 159 78.78 24.86 -14.16
C GLY A 159 79.64 26.08 -14.48
N ASP A 160 79.17 27.28 -14.17
CA ASP A 160 79.94 28.51 -14.39
C ASP A 160 81.13 28.55 -13.42
N SER A 161 80.94 28.28 -12.13
CA SER A 161 82.06 28.31 -11.16
C SER A 161 83.15 27.29 -11.47
N VAL A 162 82.79 26.06 -11.85
CA VAL A 162 83.77 25.00 -12.19
C VAL A 162 84.35 25.25 -13.58
N GLY A 163 83.53 25.68 -14.54
CA GLY A 163 83.96 26.00 -15.90
C GLY A 163 84.97 27.15 -15.93
N ASP A 164 84.69 28.23 -15.21
CA ASP A 164 85.59 29.37 -15.06
C ASP A 164 86.85 28.97 -14.27
N SER A 165 86.70 28.29 -13.13
CA SER A 165 87.86 27.90 -12.31
C SER A 165 88.80 26.93 -13.02
N VAL A 166 88.26 25.94 -13.74
CA VAL A 166 89.07 24.95 -14.47
C VAL A 166 89.56 25.52 -15.80
N GLY A 167 88.74 26.32 -16.49
CA GLY A 167 89.11 27.00 -17.73
C GLY A 167 90.25 27.98 -17.52
N ASP A 168 90.20 28.78 -16.45
CA ASP A 168 91.27 29.70 -16.08
C ASP A 168 92.52 28.95 -15.59
N SER A 169 92.35 27.91 -14.76
CA SER A 169 93.50 27.13 -14.26
C SER A 169 94.24 26.34 -15.35
N VAL A 170 93.52 25.80 -16.34
CA VAL A 170 94.11 25.02 -17.44
C VAL A 170 94.58 25.93 -18.57
N GLY A 171 93.87 27.03 -18.83
CA GLY A 171 94.24 28.05 -19.82
C GLY A 171 95.49 28.84 -19.45
N ASP A 172 95.68 29.14 -18.16
CA ASP A 172 96.87 29.85 -17.65
C ASP A 172 98.10 28.94 -17.51
N SER A 173 97.91 27.61 -17.52
CA SER A 173 98.99 26.62 -17.50
C SER A 173 99.57 26.26 -18.88
N GLY A 174 99.11 26.93 -19.94
CA GLY A 174 99.35 26.59 -21.34
C GLY A 174 100.26 27.51 -22.15
N TYR A 175 101.06 28.39 -21.53
CA TYR A 175 102.07 29.22 -22.20
C TYR A 175 103.42 29.19 -21.48
#